data_AF-A0A0F8D8C7-F1
#
_entry.id   AF-A0A0F8D8C7-F1
#
_cell.length_a   1.000
_cell.length_b   1.000
_cell.length_c   1.000
_cell.angle_alpha   90.00
_cell.angle_beta   90.00
_cell.angle_gamma   90.00
#
_symmetry.space_group_name_H-M   'P 1'
#
loop_
_entity.id
_entity.type
_entity.pdbx_description
1 polymer ?
#
loop_
_entity_poly.entity_id
_entity_poly.type
_entity_poly.pdbx_seq_one_letter_code
_entity_poly.pdbx_strand_id
1 'polypeptide(L)'
;MRDDNSVLEKEIIDKICYKTQYDREIMEFLIKHYYNENTDLLWQKLKDSERHMLSTSSILYSSGQIKFDENLIDEDIFCLILQKLPTFSFSSISSNIESYQRVYLYIENYMKKLETEGKIKFERQLTKKEVADNISYDKVFELNFLSLFSKQLDLSTLFFENEPYKDALKAIVFNHDINFRSTVCQEAAKLDQTIYILMEYHELIQKKNKGNQFFVLNDLFECGFDFEEIEKEILNNPMKKRQHQFFKNELRRGEWYDTGQMLLKSMLEDITSKLQVEKKYETYIGVVKKSFENVNINTLDKAIDANLFTTYLILSSSYKGPLLTEIIDPLSCRINQYNSPDSPNVKDFESKYKISLFTQEGIKKYDFAKYSDSTRFGILHRDISFVDFVNGIKEDVNRIFNEKKSDKKWENVGFSVIRITPSKYSFGAMDDISDAQVKDMSISKFIARMAMGYTNDLEKTALTVLDKNVNLFKVIEQYSIFELVTLKMSDVGSYGKFLKQDKLKKAILFKLLDLYGIESFKDLGYLVKDDESFKKEIQQNLLEVFKSEYIIDSENTLVKTKKLELFVIALIGAAEDLALIYDI
;
A
#
# COMPACT_ATOMS: atom_id res chain seq x y z
N MET A 1 -45.76 58.24 -18.02
CA MET A 1 -45.81 56.88 -18.60
C MET A 1 -45.13 55.80 -17.73
N ARG A 2 -44.96 56.00 -16.41
CA ARG A 2 -44.58 54.92 -15.46
C ARG A 2 -45.75 54.43 -14.60
N ASP A 3 -46.80 55.25 -14.41
CA ASP A 3 -47.96 54.91 -13.56
C ASP A 3 -48.94 53.90 -14.20
N ASP A 4 -49.18 53.96 -15.52
CA ASP A 4 -50.18 53.09 -16.17
C ASP A 4 -49.80 51.59 -16.17
N ASN A 5 -48.50 51.26 -16.21
CA ASN A 5 -48.05 49.86 -16.13
C ASN A 5 -48.27 49.28 -14.72
N SER A 6 -48.11 50.09 -13.67
CA SER A 6 -48.30 49.63 -12.27
C SER A 6 -49.76 49.29 -11.95
N VAL A 7 -50.71 50.01 -12.55
CA VAL A 7 -52.14 49.76 -12.41
C VAL A 7 -52.50 48.46 -13.15
N LEU A 8 -51.96 48.29 -14.36
CA LEU A 8 -52.20 47.10 -15.18
C LEU A 8 -51.60 45.83 -14.55
N GLU A 9 -50.38 45.91 -14.00
CA GLU A 9 -49.73 44.81 -13.28
C GLU A 9 -50.52 44.40 -12.04
N LYS A 10 -51.05 45.37 -11.29
CA LYS A 10 -51.89 45.12 -10.12
C LYS A 10 -53.20 44.41 -10.49
N GLU A 11 -53.86 44.83 -11.57
CA GLU A 11 -55.06 44.16 -12.08
C GLU A 11 -54.78 42.73 -12.58
N ILE A 12 -53.62 42.51 -13.22
CA ILE A 12 -53.17 41.17 -13.66
C ILE A 12 -52.91 40.27 -12.45
N ILE A 13 -52.18 40.76 -11.44
CA ILE A 13 -51.93 40.03 -10.19
C ILE A 13 -53.25 39.67 -9.51
N ASP A 14 -54.13 40.64 -9.29
CA ASP A 14 -55.41 40.41 -8.60
C ASP A 14 -56.28 39.39 -9.35
N LYS A 15 -56.30 39.44 -10.69
CA LYS A 15 -57.07 38.50 -11.54
C LYS A 15 -56.48 37.10 -11.57
N ILE A 16 -55.15 36.96 -11.55
CA ILE A 16 -54.48 35.65 -11.45
C ILE A 16 -54.70 35.07 -10.05
N CYS A 17 -54.45 35.85 -8.98
CA CYS A 17 -54.65 35.42 -7.60
C CYS A 17 -56.10 34.96 -7.35
N TYR A 18 -57.09 35.67 -7.90
CA TYR A 18 -58.49 35.26 -7.82
C TYR A 18 -58.77 33.91 -8.51
N LYS A 19 -58.10 33.63 -9.63
CA LYS A 19 -58.28 32.39 -10.40
C LYS A 19 -57.48 31.20 -9.87
N THR A 20 -56.25 31.42 -9.42
CA THR A 20 -55.33 30.36 -8.98
C THR A 20 -55.36 30.15 -7.47
N GLN A 21 -56.03 31.04 -6.72
CA GLN A 21 -55.99 31.10 -5.25
C GLN A 21 -54.58 31.26 -4.68
N TYR A 22 -53.61 31.69 -5.49
CA TYR A 22 -52.27 31.98 -5.01
C TYR A 22 -52.25 33.25 -4.18
N ASP A 23 -51.39 33.22 -3.16
CA ASP A 23 -51.16 34.38 -2.32
C ASP A 23 -50.58 35.53 -3.16
N ARG A 24 -51.10 36.72 -2.90
CA ARG A 24 -50.73 37.93 -3.65
C ARG A 24 -49.24 38.25 -3.52
N GLU A 25 -48.64 38.02 -2.36
CA GLU A 25 -47.22 38.29 -2.12
C GLU A 25 -46.33 37.34 -2.92
N ILE A 26 -46.75 36.07 -3.08
CA ILE A 26 -46.05 35.08 -3.93
C ILE A 26 -46.14 35.48 -5.40
N MET A 27 -47.32 35.90 -5.86
CA MET A 27 -47.51 36.33 -7.26
C MET A 27 -46.76 37.62 -7.58
N GLU A 28 -46.75 38.58 -6.66
CA GLU A 28 -45.96 39.81 -6.80
C GLU A 28 -44.47 39.48 -6.88
N PHE A 29 -43.99 38.57 -6.04
CA PHE A 29 -42.61 38.09 -6.09
C PHE A 29 -42.26 37.45 -7.45
N LEU A 30 -43.07 36.50 -7.95
CA LEU A 30 -42.80 35.81 -9.21
C LEU A 30 -42.78 36.77 -10.42
N ILE A 31 -43.70 37.73 -10.47
CA ILE A 31 -43.77 38.71 -11.57
C ILE A 31 -42.59 39.69 -11.53
N LYS A 32 -42.26 40.22 -10.36
CA LYS A 32 -41.10 41.11 -10.21
C LYS A 32 -39.79 40.39 -10.57
N HIS A 33 -39.68 39.12 -10.20
CA HIS A 33 -38.54 38.30 -10.58
C HIS A 33 -38.47 38.09 -12.10
N TYR A 34 -39.60 37.83 -12.77
CA TYR A 34 -39.67 37.71 -14.23
C TYR A 34 -39.18 38.97 -14.96
N TYR A 35 -39.44 40.16 -14.42
CA TYR A 35 -38.95 41.43 -14.95
C TYR A 35 -37.51 41.79 -14.53
N ASN A 36 -36.79 40.88 -13.86
CA ASN A 36 -35.44 41.10 -13.32
C ASN A 36 -35.37 42.26 -12.32
N GLU A 37 -36.45 42.53 -11.58
CA GLU A 37 -36.42 43.48 -10.47
C GLU A 37 -35.75 42.88 -9.23
N ASN A 38 -35.30 43.74 -8.31
CA ASN A 38 -34.75 43.28 -7.03
C ASN A 38 -35.88 42.71 -6.15
N THR A 39 -35.86 41.40 -5.94
CA THR A 39 -36.85 40.66 -5.15
C THR A 39 -36.35 40.24 -3.77
N ASP A 40 -35.18 40.69 -3.31
CA ASP A 40 -34.53 40.18 -2.09
C ASP A 40 -35.40 40.38 -0.84
N LEU A 41 -35.98 41.57 -0.68
CA LEU A 41 -36.88 41.87 0.45
C LEU A 41 -38.16 41.04 0.43
N LEU A 42 -38.69 40.76 -0.77
CA LEU A 42 -39.88 39.92 -0.92
C LEU A 42 -39.53 38.46 -0.64
N TRP A 43 -38.38 37.98 -1.11
CA TRP A 43 -37.89 36.64 -0.85
C TRP A 43 -37.74 36.37 0.65
N GLN A 44 -37.17 37.31 1.41
CA GLN A 44 -37.06 37.17 2.87
C GLN A 44 -38.43 37.10 3.54
N LYS A 45 -39.40 37.94 3.13
CA LYS A 45 -40.77 37.87 3.66
C LYS A 45 -41.44 36.51 3.40
N LEU A 46 -41.27 35.95 2.20
CA LEU A 46 -41.81 34.64 1.86
C LEU A 46 -41.14 33.52 2.69
N LYS A 47 -39.84 33.64 2.97
CA LYS A 47 -39.10 32.69 3.81
C LYS A 47 -39.53 32.72 5.28
N ASP A 48 -39.87 33.89 5.81
CA ASP A 48 -40.28 34.06 7.21
C ASP A 48 -41.67 33.46 7.52
N SER A 49 -42.44 33.09 6.49
CA SER A 49 -43.78 32.51 6.59
C SER A 49 -43.78 31.07 6.07
N GLU A 50 -43.97 30.10 6.97
CA GLU A 50 -44.03 28.67 6.62
C GLU A 50 -45.05 28.38 5.52
N ARG A 51 -46.25 28.98 5.62
CA ARG A 51 -47.30 28.81 4.62
C ARG A 51 -46.90 29.36 3.25
N HIS A 52 -46.26 30.53 3.22
CA HIS A 52 -45.80 31.15 1.98
C HIS A 52 -44.66 30.36 1.35
N MET A 53 -43.73 29.88 2.16
CA MET A 53 -42.62 29.06 1.70
C MET A 53 -43.10 27.73 1.14
N LEU A 54 -44.02 27.02 1.82
CA LEU A 54 -44.62 25.78 1.29
C LEU A 54 -45.33 26.02 -0.04
N SER A 55 -46.14 27.08 -0.13
CA SER A 55 -46.87 27.41 -1.36
C SER A 55 -45.91 27.78 -2.51
N THR A 56 -44.85 28.54 -2.21
CA THR A 56 -43.84 28.93 -3.20
C THR A 56 -43.03 27.71 -3.67
N SER A 57 -42.66 26.83 -2.74
CA SER A 57 -42.00 25.55 -3.02
C SER A 57 -42.84 24.69 -3.96
N SER A 58 -44.13 24.51 -3.66
CA SER A 58 -45.06 23.72 -4.47
C SER A 58 -45.19 24.19 -5.92
N ILE A 59 -45.32 25.52 -6.09
CA ILE A 59 -45.39 26.16 -7.41
C ILE A 59 -44.12 25.90 -8.20
N LEU A 60 -42.95 26.09 -7.59
CA LEU A 60 -41.66 25.93 -8.25
C LEU A 60 -41.35 24.46 -8.55
N TYR A 61 -41.64 23.54 -7.62
CA TYR A 61 -41.49 22.10 -7.79
C TYR A 61 -42.30 21.61 -8.99
N SER A 62 -43.55 22.05 -9.11
CA SER A 62 -44.47 21.66 -10.18
C SER A 62 -44.23 22.39 -11.52
N SER A 63 -43.38 23.42 -11.53
CA SER A 63 -43.19 24.28 -12.71
C SER A 63 -42.40 23.61 -13.85
N GLY A 64 -41.62 22.57 -13.54
CA GLY A 64 -40.69 21.92 -14.48
C GLY A 64 -39.51 22.79 -14.93
N GLN A 65 -39.34 24.00 -14.36
CA GLN A 65 -38.24 24.90 -14.73
C GLN A 65 -36.91 24.50 -14.13
N ILE A 66 -36.93 23.77 -13.00
CA ILE A 66 -35.74 23.30 -12.30
C ILE A 66 -35.70 21.79 -12.47
N LYS A 67 -34.57 21.27 -12.94
CA LYS A 67 -34.37 19.83 -13.17
C LYS A 67 -33.72 19.20 -11.93
N PHE A 68 -34.27 18.09 -11.48
CA PHE A 68 -33.74 17.28 -10.39
C PHE A 68 -34.23 15.83 -10.52
N ASP A 69 -33.66 14.91 -9.73
CA ASP A 69 -34.15 13.54 -9.63
C ASP A 69 -35.28 13.48 -8.60
N GLU A 70 -36.51 13.26 -9.08
CA GLU A 70 -37.71 13.14 -8.24
C GLU A 70 -37.62 11.97 -7.26
N ASN A 71 -36.78 10.96 -7.51
CA ASN A 71 -36.54 9.89 -6.54
C ASN A 71 -35.73 10.37 -5.35
N LEU A 72 -34.92 11.43 -5.50
CA LEU A 72 -34.06 11.97 -4.44
C LEU A 72 -34.65 13.20 -3.78
N ILE A 73 -35.46 13.98 -4.50
CA ILE A 73 -36.01 15.26 -4.03
C ILE A 73 -37.53 15.23 -4.17
N ASP A 74 -38.20 15.03 -3.04
CA ASP A 74 -39.62 15.31 -2.89
C ASP A 74 -39.86 16.81 -2.59
N GLU A 75 -41.13 17.19 -2.52
CA GLU A 75 -41.54 18.58 -2.29
C GLU A 75 -41.06 19.14 -0.94
N ASP A 76 -40.99 18.28 0.09
CA ASP A 76 -40.51 18.64 1.42
C ASP A 76 -39.00 18.96 1.40
N ILE A 77 -38.20 18.10 0.76
CA ILE A 77 -36.76 18.32 0.58
C ILE A 77 -36.55 19.59 -0.25
N PHE A 78 -37.27 19.74 -1.35
CA PHE A 78 -37.16 20.93 -2.20
C PHE A 78 -37.45 22.22 -1.41
N CYS A 79 -38.47 22.20 -0.54
CA CYS A 79 -38.79 23.31 0.36
C CYS A 79 -37.62 23.64 1.29
N LEU A 80 -37.00 22.63 1.91
CA LEU A 80 -35.85 22.81 2.80
C LEU A 80 -34.63 23.39 2.06
N ILE A 81 -34.39 22.96 0.82
CA ILE A 81 -33.32 23.49 -0.02
C ILE A 81 -33.57 24.98 -0.31
N LEU A 82 -34.81 25.34 -0.66
CA LEU A 82 -35.19 26.71 -0.93
C LEU A 82 -35.06 27.61 0.30
N GLN A 83 -35.49 27.15 1.47
CA GLN A 83 -35.39 27.91 2.73
C GLN A 83 -33.94 28.35 3.03
N LYS A 84 -32.95 27.57 2.60
CA LYS A 84 -31.53 27.86 2.82
C LYS A 84 -30.94 28.88 1.85
N LEU A 85 -31.68 29.34 0.84
CA LEU A 85 -31.17 30.32 -0.10
C LEU A 85 -31.15 31.74 0.50
N PRO A 86 -30.00 32.44 0.46
CA PRO A 86 -29.94 33.83 0.91
C PRO A 86 -30.71 34.76 -0.04
N THR A 87 -30.62 34.52 -1.35
CA THR A 87 -31.35 35.26 -2.39
C THR A 87 -31.93 34.28 -3.41
N PHE A 88 -33.01 34.69 -4.06
CA PHE A 88 -33.67 33.84 -5.05
C PHE A 88 -32.97 33.93 -6.40
N SER A 89 -32.51 32.78 -6.90
CA SER A 89 -32.00 32.63 -8.26
C SER A 89 -32.15 31.18 -8.71
N PHE A 90 -32.63 30.96 -9.93
CA PHE A 90 -32.69 29.63 -10.54
C PHE A 90 -31.32 28.94 -10.59
N SER A 91 -30.24 29.69 -10.79
CA SER A 91 -28.88 29.12 -10.78
C SER A 91 -28.49 28.63 -9.38
N SER A 92 -28.79 29.41 -8.34
CA SER A 92 -28.49 29.03 -6.95
C SER A 92 -29.34 27.86 -6.50
N ILE A 93 -30.63 27.81 -6.89
CA ILE A 93 -31.50 26.67 -6.61
C ILE A 93 -30.94 25.40 -7.25
N SER A 94 -30.58 25.47 -8.54
CA SER A 94 -30.01 24.34 -9.28
C SER A 94 -28.69 23.87 -8.65
N SER A 95 -27.80 24.80 -8.29
CA SER A 95 -26.53 24.48 -7.62
C SER A 95 -26.73 23.82 -6.25
N ASN A 96 -27.70 24.28 -5.46
CA ASN A 96 -27.98 23.69 -4.15
C ASN A 96 -28.59 22.28 -4.31
N ILE A 97 -29.48 22.09 -5.28
CA ILE A 97 -30.04 20.79 -5.64
C ILE A 97 -28.94 19.80 -6.04
N GLU A 98 -28.05 20.19 -6.96
CA GLU A 98 -26.94 19.35 -7.40
C GLU A 98 -26.02 18.99 -6.22
N SER A 99 -25.71 19.97 -5.36
CA SER A 99 -24.90 19.76 -4.15
C SER A 99 -25.56 18.75 -3.20
N TYR A 100 -26.86 18.91 -2.94
CA TYR A 100 -27.64 17.99 -2.13
C TYR A 100 -27.62 16.56 -2.68
N GLN A 101 -27.98 16.39 -3.96
CA GLN A 101 -28.03 15.08 -4.60
C GLN A 101 -26.66 14.40 -4.57
N ARG A 102 -25.60 15.15 -4.87
CA ARG A 102 -24.23 14.64 -4.84
C ARG A 102 -23.84 14.17 -3.45
N VAL A 103 -24.07 14.99 -2.42
CA VAL A 103 -23.75 14.64 -1.02
C VAL A 103 -24.54 13.43 -0.55
N TYR A 104 -25.85 13.40 -0.80
CA TYR A 104 -26.72 12.29 -0.40
C TYR A 104 -26.29 10.96 -1.03
N LEU A 105 -26.08 10.93 -2.35
CA LEU A 105 -25.63 9.74 -3.06
C LEU A 105 -24.24 9.27 -2.60
N TYR A 106 -23.34 10.19 -2.28
CA TYR A 106 -22.03 9.81 -1.73
C TYR A 106 -22.15 9.15 -0.37
N ILE A 107 -22.99 9.69 0.53
CA ILE A 107 -23.25 9.08 1.83
C ILE A 107 -23.82 7.68 1.63
N GLU A 108 -24.89 7.54 0.84
CA GLU A 108 -25.54 6.25 0.57
C GLU A 108 -24.55 5.20 0.02
N ASN A 109 -23.74 5.58 -0.97
CA ASN A 109 -22.74 4.69 -1.57
C ASN A 109 -21.67 4.24 -0.57
N TYR A 110 -21.14 5.15 0.24
CA TYR A 110 -20.13 4.79 1.24
C TYR A 110 -20.71 3.94 2.37
N MET A 111 -21.95 4.21 2.78
CA MET A 111 -22.64 3.39 3.77
C MET A 111 -22.82 1.95 3.29
N LYS A 112 -23.26 1.79 2.04
CA LYS A 112 -23.36 0.48 1.41
C LYS A 112 -22.01 -0.25 1.38
N LYS A 113 -20.91 0.44 1.10
CA LYS A 113 -19.55 -0.14 1.16
C LYS A 113 -19.16 -0.56 2.58
N LEU A 114 -19.41 0.27 3.59
CA LEU A 114 -19.08 -0.06 4.98
C LEU A 114 -19.87 -1.26 5.49
N GLU A 115 -21.14 -1.39 5.12
CA GLU A 115 -21.98 -2.53 5.48
C GLU A 115 -21.56 -3.81 4.73
N THR A 116 -21.26 -3.71 3.44
CA THR A 116 -20.98 -4.88 2.58
C THR A 116 -19.54 -5.37 2.69
N GLU A 117 -18.56 -4.47 2.56
CA GLU A 117 -17.12 -4.75 2.55
C GLU A 117 -16.54 -4.62 3.96
N GLY A 118 -16.90 -3.55 4.68
CA GLY A 118 -16.42 -3.28 6.03
C GLY A 118 -17.10 -4.11 7.13
N LYS A 119 -18.24 -4.76 6.82
CA LYS A 119 -19.13 -5.49 7.76
C LYS A 119 -19.54 -4.69 9.01
N ILE A 120 -19.54 -3.36 8.90
CA ILE A 120 -19.96 -2.46 9.97
C ILE A 120 -21.50 -2.40 9.97
N LYS A 121 -22.13 -2.64 11.11
CA LYS A 121 -23.59 -2.53 11.25
C LYS A 121 -23.99 -1.14 11.73
N PHE A 122 -24.98 -0.57 11.06
CA PHE A 122 -25.64 0.68 11.46
C PHE A 122 -27.08 0.37 11.86
N GLU A 123 -27.58 1.02 12.91
CA GLU A 123 -28.97 0.82 13.35
C GLU A 123 -29.96 1.43 12.37
N ARG A 124 -29.57 2.59 11.81
CA ARG A 124 -30.32 3.28 10.76
C ARG A 124 -29.41 4.17 9.92
N GLN A 125 -29.91 4.55 8.76
CA GLN A 125 -29.29 5.57 7.91
C GLN A 125 -29.96 6.93 8.09
N LEU A 126 -29.25 8.00 7.75
CA LEU A 126 -29.77 9.35 7.66
C LEU A 126 -30.85 9.38 6.60
N THR A 127 -32.00 9.93 6.96
CA THR A 127 -33.07 10.20 6.02
C THR A 127 -32.69 11.34 5.08
N LYS A 128 -33.32 11.37 3.90
CA LYS A 128 -33.17 12.47 2.94
C LYS A 128 -33.43 13.84 3.55
N LYS A 129 -34.43 13.92 4.43
CA LYS A 129 -34.78 15.13 5.19
C LYS A 129 -33.67 15.54 6.16
N GLU A 130 -33.14 14.60 6.95
CA GLU A 130 -32.02 14.89 7.86
C GLU A 130 -30.79 15.41 7.09
N VAL A 131 -30.50 14.88 5.89
CA VAL A 131 -29.42 15.42 5.05
C VAL A 131 -29.73 16.84 4.58
N ALA A 132 -30.97 17.10 4.13
CA ALA A 132 -31.39 18.43 3.66
C ALA A 132 -31.33 19.47 4.79
N ASP A 133 -31.70 19.08 6.01
CA ASP A 133 -31.64 19.94 7.21
C ASP A 133 -30.20 20.28 7.62
N ASN A 134 -29.25 19.40 7.35
CA ASN A 134 -27.89 19.52 7.89
C ASN A 134 -26.82 19.97 6.87
N ILE A 135 -27.12 19.92 5.56
CA ILE A 135 -26.21 20.42 4.53
C ILE A 135 -26.05 21.95 4.61
N SER A 136 -24.84 22.47 4.39
CA SER A 136 -24.53 23.90 4.35
C SER A 136 -24.04 24.27 2.95
N TYR A 137 -24.85 24.99 2.19
CA TYR A 137 -24.54 25.34 0.80
C TYR A 137 -23.39 26.36 0.64
N ASP A 138 -22.96 26.97 1.75
CA ASP A 138 -21.81 27.88 1.79
C ASP A 138 -20.48 27.11 1.88
N LYS A 139 -20.52 25.80 2.18
CA LYS A 139 -19.35 24.93 2.28
C LYS A 139 -19.11 24.16 0.99
N VAL A 140 -17.84 23.89 0.71
CA VAL A 140 -17.45 22.96 -0.36
C VAL A 140 -17.95 21.54 -0.07
N PHE A 141 -18.06 20.75 -1.14
CA PHE A 141 -18.58 19.39 -1.11
C PHE A 141 -17.92 18.53 -0.01
N GLU A 142 -16.60 18.61 0.11
CA GLU A 142 -15.81 17.76 1.00
C GLU A 142 -16.18 17.97 2.46
N LEU A 143 -16.33 19.22 2.87
CA LEU A 143 -16.69 19.58 4.24
C LEU A 143 -18.14 19.20 4.57
N ASN A 144 -19.05 19.37 3.61
CA ASN A 144 -20.44 18.92 3.77
C ASN A 144 -20.51 17.40 3.93
N PHE A 145 -19.85 16.68 3.03
CA PHE A 145 -19.81 15.22 3.04
C PHE A 145 -19.22 14.70 4.35
N LEU A 146 -18.03 15.14 4.78
CA LEU A 146 -17.39 14.66 6.01
C LEU A 146 -18.24 14.97 7.26
N SER A 147 -18.89 16.13 7.30
CA SER A 147 -19.76 16.51 8.42
C SER A 147 -20.99 15.61 8.52
N LEU A 148 -21.67 15.36 7.39
CA LEU A 148 -22.86 14.50 7.35
C LEU A 148 -22.50 13.03 7.51
N PHE A 149 -21.37 12.59 6.97
CA PHE A 149 -20.84 11.25 7.19
C PHE A 149 -20.53 11.03 8.66
N SER A 150 -19.96 12.01 9.36
CA SER A 150 -19.75 11.91 10.82
C SER A 150 -21.08 11.76 11.58
N LYS A 151 -22.12 12.52 11.21
CA LYS A 151 -23.47 12.36 11.77
C LYS A 151 -24.09 11.00 11.48
N GLN A 152 -23.79 10.43 10.31
CA GLN A 152 -24.21 9.09 9.96
C GLN A 152 -23.50 8.03 10.82
N LEU A 153 -22.22 8.22 11.13
CA LEU A 153 -21.49 7.33 12.03
C LEU A 153 -22.07 7.36 13.46
N ASP A 154 -22.54 8.52 13.93
CA ASP A 154 -23.22 8.64 15.23
C ASP A 154 -24.50 7.77 15.34
N LEU A 155 -25.06 7.32 14.22
CA LEU A 155 -26.21 6.39 14.19
C LEU A 155 -25.80 4.91 14.32
N SER A 156 -24.54 4.64 14.61
CA SER A 156 -24.05 3.31 14.99
C SER A 156 -23.76 3.24 16.48
N THR A 157 -24.16 2.14 17.12
CA THR A 157 -23.82 1.86 18.53
C THR A 157 -22.32 1.75 18.78
N LEU A 158 -21.53 1.48 17.73
CA LEU A 158 -20.07 1.36 17.84
C LEU A 158 -19.37 2.72 17.93
N PHE A 159 -19.97 3.76 17.37
CA PHE A 159 -19.31 5.06 17.17
C PHE A 159 -20.03 6.22 17.87
N PHE A 160 -21.19 5.96 18.48
CA PHE A 160 -21.96 6.93 19.24
C PHE A 160 -21.07 7.63 20.28
N GLU A 161 -20.90 8.95 20.14
CA GLU A 161 -20.07 9.81 20.99
C GLU A 161 -18.58 9.42 21.09
N ASN A 162 -18.09 8.54 20.22
CA ASN A 162 -16.72 8.05 20.24
C ASN A 162 -15.90 8.65 19.09
N GLU A 163 -15.61 9.96 19.21
CA GLU A 163 -14.84 10.74 18.22
C GLU A 163 -13.56 10.06 17.73
N PRO A 164 -12.72 9.43 18.60
CA PRO A 164 -11.52 8.75 18.14
C PRO A 164 -11.78 7.66 17.09
N TYR A 165 -12.85 6.90 17.24
CA TYR A 165 -13.18 5.82 16.33
C TYR A 165 -13.72 6.37 15.01
N LYS A 166 -14.53 7.45 15.07
CA LYS A 166 -15.04 8.13 13.87
C LYS A 166 -13.90 8.73 13.04
N ASP A 167 -12.97 9.42 13.69
CA ASP A 167 -11.82 10.01 13.02
C ASP A 167 -10.88 8.95 12.44
N ALA A 168 -10.66 7.85 13.16
CA ALA A 168 -9.88 6.72 12.66
C ALA A 168 -10.52 6.09 11.43
N LEU A 169 -11.83 5.83 11.48
CA LEU A 169 -12.58 5.26 10.35
C LEU A 169 -12.54 6.18 9.13
N LYS A 170 -12.77 7.49 9.30
CA LYS A 170 -12.66 8.46 8.22
C LYS A 170 -11.26 8.45 7.59
N ALA A 171 -10.20 8.44 8.40
CA ALA A 171 -8.83 8.36 7.89
C ALA A 171 -8.59 7.06 7.10
N ILE A 172 -9.02 5.91 7.63
CA ILE A 172 -8.85 4.61 6.96
C ILE A 172 -9.66 4.53 5.65
N VAL A 173 -10.87 5.06 5.60
CA VAL A 173 -11.76 4.95 4.43
C VAL A 173 -11.41 5.96 3.34
N PHE A 174 -11.03 7.19 3.72
CA PHE A 174 -10.87 8.29 2.78
C PHE A 174 -9.42 8.69 2.50
N ASN A 175 -8.42 8.04 3.11
CA ASN A 175 -7.03 8.38 2.81
C ASN A 175 -6.69 8.22 1.32
N HIS A 176 -7.31 7.30 0.58
CA HIS A 176 -6.97 7.10 -0.83
C HIS A 176 -7.48 8.23 -1.74
N ASP A 177 -8.54 8.93 -1.34
CA ASP A 177 -9.12 10.03 -2.12
C ASP A 177 -8.37 11.34 -1.84
N ILE A 178 -7.74 11.90 -2.88
CA ILE A 178 -6.91 13.11 -2.78
C ILE A 178 -7.69 14.32 -2.25
N ASN A 179 -9.01 14.37 -2.48
CA ASN A 179 -9.84 15.49 -2.04
C ASN A 179 -10.07 15.48 -0.52
N PHE A 180 -10.01 14.30 0.10
CA PHE A 180 -10.29 14.12 1.53
C PHE A 180 -9.03 13.84 2.37
N ARG A 181 -8.00 13.23 1.77
CA ARG A 181 -6.80 12.71 2.46
C ARG A 181 -6.23 13.68 3.49
N SER A 182 -5.89 14.89 3.07
CA SER A 182 -5.27 15.88 3.95
C SER A 182 -6.17 16.19 5.15
N THR A 183 -7.46 16.40 4.91
CA THR A 183 -8.43 16.77 5.95
C THR A 183 -8.62 15.65 6.95
N VAL A 184 -8.86 14.42 6.49
CA VAL A 184 -9.12 13.27 7.40
C VAL A 184 -7.86 12.89 8.19
N CYS A 185 -6.67 13.04 7.61
CA CYS A 185 -5.41 12.81 8.33
C CYS A 185 -5.20 13.88 9.42
N GLN A 186 -5.42 15.15 9.10
CA GLN A 186 -5.28 16.25 10.06
C GLN A 186 -6.30 16.18 11.18
N GLU A 187 -7.53 15.74 10.90
CA GLU A 187 -8.54 15.44 11.92
C GLU A 187 -8.07 14.30 12.83
N ALA A 188 -7.60 13.20 12.26
CA ALA A 188 -7.10 12.05 13.02
C ALA A 188 -5.89 12.37 13.91
N ALA A 189 -5.11 13.39 13.57
CA ALA A 189 -3.93 13.79 14.36
C ALA A 189 -4.24 14.62 15.62
N LYS A 190 -5.52 14.99 15.84
CA LYS A 190 -5.94 15.85 16.96
C LYS A 190 -5.94 15.11 18.29
N LEU A 191 -6.36 13.85 18.30
CA LEU A 191 -6.50 13.02 19.50
C LEU A 191 -5.51 11.86 19.44
N ASP A 192 -4.78 11.64 20.54
CA ASP A 192 -3.82 10.53 20.62
C ASP A 192 -4.54 9.17 20.58
N GLN A 193 -5.76 9.09 21.11
CA GLN A 193 -6.60 7.88 21.02
C GLN A 193 -6.87 7.48 19.56
N THR A 194 -7.09 8.44 18.66
CA THR A 194 -7.28 8.14 17.24
C THR A 194 -6.02 7.53 16.65
N ILE A 195 -4.85 8.07 17.00
CA ILE A 195 -3.56 7.58 16.53
C ILE A 195 -3.32 6.16 17.05
N TYR A 196 -3.71 5.85 18.28
CA TYR A 196 -3.62 4.49 18.84
C TYR A 196 -4.42 3.49 18.01
N ILE A 197 -5.67 3.84 17.65
CA ILE A 197 -6.51 3.00 16.78
C ILE A 197 -5.84 2.78 15.41
N LEU A 198 -5.26 3.83 14.82
CA LEU A 198 -4.60 3.73 13.52
C LEU A 198 -3.33 2.88 13.57
N MET A 199 -2.55 2.98 14.66
CA MET A 199 -1.39 2.12 14.88
C MET A 199 -1.81 0.65 15.00
N GLU A 200 -2.83 0.36 15.79
CA GLU A 200 -3.39 -0.99 15.94
C GLU A 200 -3.99 -1.52 14.64
N TYR A 201 -4.64 -0.68 13.84
CA TYR A 201 -5.09 -1.03 12.49
C TYR A 201 -3.93 -1.58 11.64
N HIS A 202 -2.78 -0.92 11.64
CA HIS A 202 -1.61 -1.41 10.91
C HIS A 202 -1.02 -2.69 11.51
N GLU A 203 -1.04 -2.88 12.83
CA GLU A 203 -0.57 -4.10 13.48
C GLU A 203 -1.50 -5.28 13.18
N LEU A 204 -2.81 -5.08 13.27
CA LEU A 204 -3.85 -6.08 12.97
C LEU A 204 -3.81 -6.52 11.52
N ILE A 205 -3.71 -5.58 10.57
CA ILE A 205 -3.53 -5.93 9.16
C ILE A 205 -2.28 -6.78 8.97
N GLN A 206 -1.17 -6.41 9.60
CA GLN A 206 0.06 -7.20 9.49
C GLN A 206 -0.07 -8.59 10.10
N LYS A 207 -0.76 -8.72 11.24
CA LYS A 207 -0.98 -10.00 11.93
C LYS A 207 -1.91 -10.90 11.12
N LYS A 208 -3.03 -10.38 10.63
CA LYS A 208 -3.97 -11.11 9.77
C LYS A 208 -3.33 -11.53 8.45
N ASN A 209 -2.55 -10.64 7.82
CA ASN A 209 -1.79 -10.97 6.61
C ASN A 209 -0.74 -12.06 6.85
N LYS A 210 -0.06 -12.05 8.01
CA LYS A 210 0.86 -13.15 8.38
C LYS A 210 0.13 -14.48 8.61
N GLY A 211 -1.10 -14.42 9.12
CA GLY A 211 -1.95 -15.58 9.38
C GLY A 211 -2.82 -16.02 8.18
N ASN A 212 -2.69 -15.39 7.01
CA ASN A 212 -3.58 -15.59 5.85
C ASN A 212 -5.08 -15.41 6.17
N GLN A 213 -5.40 -14.52 7.11
CA GLN A 213 -6.78 -14.17 7.46
C GLN A 213 -7.18 -12.90 6.72
N PHE A 214 -8.42 -12.85 6.23
CA PHE A 214 -8.96 -11.64 5.63
C PHE A 214 -9.21 -10.60 6.74
N PHE A 215 -8.80 -9.36 6.49
CA PHE A 215 -9.12 -8.23 7.34
C PHE A 215 -10.39 -7.55 6.86
N VAL A 216 -11.27 -7.26 7.79
CA VAL A 216 -12.51 -6.53 7.62
C VAL A 216 -12.49 -5.37 8.61
N LEU A 217 -12.97 -4.19 8.23
CA LEU A 217 -12.93 -3.00 9.11
C LEU A 217 -13.57 -3.25 10.47
N ASN A 218 -14.64 -4.06 10.54
CA ASN A 218 -15.27 -4.43 11.79
C ASN A 218 -14.33 -5.13 12.79
N ASP A 219 -13.30 -5.85 12.30
CA ASP A 219 -12.30 -6.51 13.15
C ASP A 219 -11.55 -5.52 14.06
N LEU A 220 -11.43 -4.27 13.61
CA LEU A 220 -10.75 -3.23 14.36
C LEU A 220 -11.56 -2.82 15.61
N PHE A 221 -12.89 -2.95 15.54
CA PHE A 221 -13.79 -2.34 16.52
C PHE A 221 -14.56 -3.34 17.40
N GLU A 222 -14.57 -4.63 17.04
CA GLU A 222 -15.27 -5.69 17.81
C GLU A 222 -14.67 -5.97 19.20
N CYS A 223 -13.37 -5.72 19.40
CA CYS A 223 -12.68 -6.08 20.66
C CYS A 223 -12.71 -4.97 21.72
N GLY A 224 -13.10 -3.75 21.35
CA GLY A 224 -12.93 -2.55 22.18
C GLY A 224 -11.46 -2.19 22.39
N PHE A 225 -11.16 -0.89 22.46
CA PHE A 225 -9.82 -0.39 22.78
C PHE A 225 -9.74 0.03 24.25
N ASP A 226 -8.83 -0.60 25.01
CA ASP A 226 -8.38 -0.06 26.30
C ASP A 226 -7.26 0.95 26.04
N PHE A 227 -7.64 2.22 25.95
CA PHE A 227 -6.69 3.30 25.67
C PHE A 227 -5.65 3.48 26.77
N GLU A 228 -5.96 3.16 28.03
CA GLU A 228 -5.00 3.28 29.13
C GLU A 228 -3.92 2.21 29.03
N GLU A 229 -4.28 0.99 28.65
CA GLU A 229 -3.32 -0.09 28.43
C GLU A 229 -2.39 0.22 27.26
N ILE A 230 -2.95 0.69 26.14
CA ILE A 230 -2.16 1.06 24.95
C ILE A 230 -1.24 2.24 25.25
N GLU A 231 -1.71 3.25 25.97
CA GLU A 231 -0.87 4.39 26.38
C GLU A 231 0.28 3.92 27.26
N LYS A 232 0.03 3.05 28.25
CA LYS A 232 1.09 2.46 29.09
C LYS A 232 2.09 1.67 28.25
N GLU A 233 1.64 0.90 27.26
CA GLU A 233 2.54 0.17 26.37
C GLU A 233 3.42 1.12 25.54
N ILE A 234 2.84 2.18 24.98
CA ILE A 234 3.56 3.19 24.21
C ILE A 234 4.58 3.93 25.08
N LEU A 235 4.23 4.28 26.32
CA LEU A 235 5.14 4.98 27.24
C LEU A 235 6.31 4.09 27.68
N ASN A 236 6.06 2.80 27.89
CA ASN A 236 7.05 1.84 28.39
C ASN A 236 7.91 1.22 27.26
N ASN A 237 7.50 1.33 25.99
CA ASN A 237 8.25 0.84 24.84
C ASN A 237 8.82 2.00 24.01
N PRO A 238 10.15 2.25 24.05
CA PRO A 238 10.80 3.34 23.31
C PRO A 238 10.53 3.33 21.80
N MET A 239 10.36 2.15 21.20
CA MET A 239 10.06 2.01 19.77
C MET A 239 8.63 2.44 19.46
N LYS A 240 7.63 1.97 20.23
CA LYS A 240 6.23 2.39 20.07
C LYS A 240 6.06 3.88 20.33
N LYS A 241 6.77 4.45 21.32
CA LYS A 241 6.80 5.91 21.56
C LYS A 241 7.25 6.71 20.35
N ARG A 242 8.31 6.27 19.67
CA ARG A 242 8.82 6.92 18.45
C ARG A 242 7.85 6.76 17.29
N GLN A 243 7.27 5.58 17.12
CA GLN A 243 6.25 5.33 16.10
C GLN A 243 5.02 6.22 16.28
N HIS A 244 4.53 6.36 17.51
CA HIS A 244 3.42 7.26 17.84
C HIS A 244 3.74 8.72 17.47
N GLN A 245 4.89 9.23 17.88
CA GLN A 245 5.31 10.60 17.56
C GLN A 245 5.43 10.82 16.04
N PHE A 246 5.96 9.82 15.33
CA PHE A 246 6.06 9.88 13.88
C PHE A 246 4.68 9.90 13.22
N PHE A 247 3.80 8.96 13.56
CA PHE A 247 2.41 8.94 13.09
C PHE A 247 1.71 10.29 13.30
N LYS A 248 1.84 10.85 14.51
CA LYS A 248 1.24 12.14 14.85
C LYS A 248 1.72 13.26 13.94
N ASN A 249 3.01 13.31 13.64
CA ASN A 249 3.61 14.36 12.81
C ASN A 249 3.19 14.23 11.34
N GLU A 250 3.14 13.02 10.82
CA GLU A 250 2.77 12.77 9.42
C GLU A 250 1.28 13.02 9.17
N LEU A 251 0.42 12.56 10.08
CA LEU A 251 -1.01 12.85 10.02
C LEU A 251 -1.27 14.36 10.10
N ARG A 252 -0.52 15.10 10.92
CA ARG A 252 -0.56 16.59 10.95
C ARG A 252 -0.17 17.24 9.63
N ARG A 253 0.71 16.61 8.85
CA ARG A 253 1.09 17.07 7.50
C ARG A 253 0.05 16.72 6.43
N GLY A 254 -0.99 15.95 6.79
CA GLY A 254 -1.97 15.45 5.84
C GLY A 254 -1.51 14.20 5.10
N GLU A 255 -0.47 13.53 5.60
CA GLU A 255 0.14 12.36 4.98
C GLU A 255 -0.36 11.06 5.62
N TRP A 256 -0.59 10.06 4.77
CA TRP A 256 -1.04 8.74 5.16
C TRP A 256 -0.07 7.67 4.64
N TYR A 257 0.17 6.63 5.45
CA TYR A 257 1.02 5.51 5.08
C TYR A 257 0.22 4.22 5.11
N ASP A 258 -0.03 3.64 3.93
CA ASP A 258 -0.92 2.48 3.75
C ASP A 258 -0.45 1.22 4.50
N THR A 259 0.83 1.16 4.85
CA THR A 259 1.39 0.04 5.61
C THR A 259 2.39 0.52 6.65
N GLY A 260 2.49 -0.24 7.75
CA GLY A 260 3.56 -0.04 8.73
C GLY A 260 4.98 -0.14 8.13
N GLN A 261 5.14 -0.71 6.92
CA GLN A 261 6.43 -0.75 6.22
C GLN A 261 6.76 0.58 5.52
N MET A 262 5.78 1.25 4.90
CA MET A 262 5.98 2.59 4.34
C MET A 262 6.26 3.60 5.45
N LEU A 263 5.57 3.46 6.58
CA LEU A 263 5.85 4.23 7.78
C LEU A 263 7.29 4.01 8.27
N LEU A 264 7.74 2.76 8.41
CA LEU A 264 9.12 2.46 8.79
C LEU A 264 10.15 3.02 7.80
N LYS A 265 9.86 2.97 6.49
CA LYS A 265 10.72 3.55 5.46
C LYS A 265 10.82 5.07 5.59
N SER A 266 9.70 5.76 5.78
CA SER A 266 9.69 7.21 5.95
C SER A 266 10.36 7.65 7.27
N MET A 267 10.13 6.89 8.36
CA MET A 267 10.87 7.07 9.62
C MET A 267 12.38 6.96 9.40
N LEU A 268 12.82 5.97 8.63
CA LEU A 268 14.24 5.78 8.31
C LEU A 268 14.77 6.90 7.41
N GLU A 269 14.00 7.38 6.44
CA GLU A 269 14.38 8.50 5.57
C GLU A 269 14.51 9.81 6.36
N ASP A 270 13.59 10.09 7.30
CA ASP A 270 13.64 11.23 8.22
C ASP A 270 14.81 11.11 9.23
N ILE A 271 15.07 9.92 9.76
CA ILE A 271 16.27 9.66 10.56
C ILE A 271 17.53 9.86 9.73
N THR A 272 17.55 9.37 8.49
CA THR A 272 18.70 9.48 7.58
C THR A 272 18.97 10.93 7.18
N SER A 273 17.93 11.74 6.96
CA SER A 273 18.06 13.16 6.63
C SER A 273 18.54 13.98 7.83
N LYS A 274 18.10 13.64 9.05
CA LYS A 274 18.60 14.24 10.30
C LYS A 274 20.04 13.83 10.62
N LEU A 275 20.41 12.57 10.36
CA LEU A 275 21.76 12.06 10.57
C LEU A 275 22.78 12.57 9.54
N GLN A 276 22.35 13.02 8.35
CA GLN A 276 23.25 13.68 7.37
C GLN A 276 23.90 14.97 7.89
N VAL A 277 23.36 15.55 8.98
CA VAL A 277 23.92 16.75 9.62
C VAL A 277 25.13 16.40 10.52
N GLU A 278 25.30 15.13 10.92
CA GLU A 278 26.41 14.67 11.77
C GLU A 278 27.38 13.76 11.01
N LYS A 279 28.57 14.27 10.67
CA LYS A 279 29.68 13.56 9.99
C LYS A 279 30.03 12.18 10.57
N LYS A 280 29.70 11.94 11.85
CA LYS A 280 29.99 10.70 12.58
C LYS A 280 29.28 9.45 12.02
N TYR A 281 28.17 9.61 11.28
CA TYR A 281 27.35 8.49 10.82
C TYR A 281 27.34 8.29 9.29
N GLU A 282 28.21 8.96 8.53
CA GLU A 282 28.24 8.88 7.05
C GLU A 282 28.42 7.45 6.52
N THR A 283 29.27 6.63 7.16
CA THR A 283 29.49 5.23 6.76
C THR A 283 28.29 4.34 7.07
N TYR A 284 27.62 4.55 8.21
CA TYR A 284 26.36 3.87 8.55
C TYR A 284 25.25 4.20 7.53
N ILE A 285 25.10 5.48 7.22
CA ILE A 285 24.16 5.97 6.20
C ILE A 285 24.49 5.39 4.82
N GLY A 286 25.78 5.27 4.47
CA GLY A 286 26.24 4.65 3.22
C GLY A 286 25.91 3.16 3.12
N VAL A 287 26.01 2.41 4.22
CA VAL A 287 25.66 0.98 4.28
C VAL A 287 24.15 0.79 4.15
N VAL A 288 23.36 1.59 4.86
CA VAL A 288 21.88 1.59 4.75
C VAL A 288 21.48 1.98 3.32
N LYS A 289 21.99 3.10 2.79
CA LYS A 289 21.73 3.52 1.41
C LYS A 289 22.11 2.46 0.39
N LYS A 290 23.31 1.86 0.42
CA LYS A 290 23.68 0.79 -0.54
C LYS A 290 22.83 -0.47 -0.39
N SER A 291 22.50 -0.86 0.84
CA SER A 291 21.65 -2.02 1.11
C SER A 291 20.24 -1.82 0.58
N PHE A 292 19.71 -0.58 0.60
CA PHE A 292 18.38 -0.24 0.12
C PHE A 292 18.33 0.31 -1.32
N GLU A 293 19.42 0.83 -1.88
CA GLU A 293 19.57 1.20 -3.30
C GLU A 293 19.58 -0.06 -4.18
N ASN A 294 20.12 -1.16 -3.67
CA ASN A 294 20.00 -2.49 -4.27
C ASN A 294 18.60 -3.11 -4.07
N VAL A 295 17.78 -2.53 -3.21
CA VAL A 295 16.35 -2.84 -3.02
C VAL A 295 15.54 -1.90 -3.90
N ASN A 296 15.81 -1.94 -5.19
CA ASN A 296 14.90 -1.36 -6.15
C ASN A 296 13.79 -2.39 -6.41
N ILE A 297 12.53 -1.97 -6.40
CA ILE A 297 11.39 -2.81 -6.83
C ILE A 297 11.64 -3.39 -8.25
N ASN A 298 12.55 -2.76 -9.01
CA ASN A 298 13.10 -3.22 -10.28
C ASN A 298 13.94 -4.53 -10.24
N THR A 299 14.33 -5.08 -9.09
CA THR A 299 15.22 -6.26 -9.04
C THR A 299 14.49 -7.56 -9.41
N LEU A 300 13.19 -7.67 -9.08
CA LEU A 300 12.36 -8.82 -9.49
C LEU A 300 12.02 -8.78 -10.98
N ASP A 301 11.65 -7.59 -11.48
CA ASP A 301 11.39 -7.34 -12.90
C ASP A 301 12.64 -7.65 -13.75
N LYS A 302 13.82 -7.15 -13.33
CA LYS A 302 15.10 -7.45 -13.99
C LYS A 302 15.48 -8.92 -13.93
N ALA A 303 15.17 -9.64 -12.86
CA ALA A 303 15.48 -11.07 -12.74
C ALA A 303 14.61 -11.93 -13.68
N ILE A 304 13.35 -11.55 -13.87
CA ILE A 304 12.42 -12.20 -14.79
C ILE A 304 12.73 -11.81 -16.25
N ASP A 305 13.06 -10.54 -16.51
CA ASP A 305 13.52 -10.06 -17.83
C ASP A 305 14.86 -10.68 -18.23
N ALA A 306 15.75 -10.95 -17.27
CA ALA A 306 17.00 -11.67 -17.48
C ALA A 306 16.81 -13.20 -17.64
N ASN A 307 15.56 -13.69 -17.63
CA ASN A 307 15.21 -15.10 -17.81
C ASN A 307 15.83 -16.03 -16.74
N LEU A 308 16.11 -15.53 -15.54
CA LEU A 308 16.72 -16.33 -14.45
C LEU A 308 15.76 -17.42 -13.94
N PHE A 309 14.45 -17.17 -14.02
CA PHE A 309 13.37 -18.10 -13.77
C PHE A 309 12.09 -17.56 -14.43
N THR A 310 11.10 -18.41 -14.68
CA THR A 310 9.78 -18.00 -15.19
C THR A 310 8.72 -18.15 -14.11
N THR A 311 7.86 -17.16 -13.91
CA THR A 311 6.71 -17.25 -13.00
C THR A 311 5.44 -17.58 -13.77
N TYR A 312 4.55 -18.37 -13.16
CA TYR A 312 3.29 -18.77 -13.79
C TYR A 312 2.15 -18.96 -12.80
N LEU A 313 0.91 -18.86 -13.29
CA LEU A 313 -0.31 -19.27 -12.57
C LEU A 313 -0.86 -20.54 -13.16
N ILE A 314 -1.47 -21.34 -12.29
CA ILE A 314 -2.46 -22.35 -12.64
C ILE A 314 -3.81 -21.85 -12.13
N LEU A 315 -4.73 -21.58 -13.05
CA LEU A 315 -6.07 -21.08 -12.76
C LEU A 315 -7.08 -22.19 -13.03
N SER A 316 -7.95 -22.47 -12.07
CA SER A 316 -9.09 -23.36 -12.24
C SER A 316 -10.39 -22.57 -12.35
N SER A 317 -11.29 -23.04 -13.22
CA SER A 317 -12.66 -22.51 -13.36
C SER A 317 -13.56 -22.77 -12.14
N SER A 318 -13.14 -23.64 -11.21
CA SER A 318 -13.89 -23.94 -9.98
C SER A 318 -13.16 -23.41 -8.74
N TYR A 319 -13.90 -22.65 -7.92
CA TYR A 319 -13.45 -22.09 -6.64
C TYR A 319 -13.22 -23.13 -5.55
N LYS A 320 -13.85 -24.32 -5.66
CA LYS A 320 -13.63 -25.48 -4.78
C LYS A 320 -13.85 -26.75 -5.60
N GLY A 321 -12.83 -27.58 -5.75
CA GLY A 321 -13.01 -28.84 -6.46
C GLY A 321 -11.82 -29.80 -6.39
N PRO A 322 -12.08 -31.11 -6.56
CA PRO A 322 -11.05 -32.15 -6.48
C PRO A 322 -9.99 -32.03 -7.59
N LEU A 323 -10.22 -31.25 -8.66
CA LEU A 323 -9.22 -31.03 -9.70
C LEU A 323 -7.94 -30.39 -9.14
N LEU A 324 -8.07 -29.32 -8.35
CA LEU A 324 -6.90 -28.65 -7.80
C LEU A 324 -6.26 -29.49 -6.69
N THR A 325 -7.04 -29.99 -5.74
CA THR A 325 -6.50 -30.66 -4.55
C THR A 325 -6.10 -32.11 -4.76
N GLU A 326 -6.81 -32.86 -5.61
CA GLU A 326 -6.59 -34.29 -5.80
C GLU A 326 -5.80 -34.60 -7.07
N ILE A 327 -5.65 -33.66 -8.01
CA ILE A 327 -4.97 -33.91 -9.29
C ILE A 327 -3.78 -32.98 -9.49
N ILE A 328 -3.97 -31.66 -9.34
CA ILE A 328 -2.90 -30.68 -9.59
C ILE A 328 -1.94 -30.61 -8.39
N ASP A 329 -2.42 -30.42 -7.17
CA ASP A 329 -1.57 -30.28 -5.97
C ASP A 329 -0.61 -31.46 -5.73
N PRO A 330 -0.97 -32.73 -6.02
CA PRO A 330 -0.04 -33.86 -5.96
C PRO A 330 1.19 -33.74 -6.88
N LEU A 331 1.12 -32.97 -7.98
CA LEU A 331 2.27 -32.73 -8.84
C LEU A 331 3.30 -31.79 -8.20
N SER A 332 2.91 -30.95 -7.24
CA SER A 332 3.82 -29.94 -6.70
C SER A 332 4.87 -30.57 -5.78
N CYS A 333 6.14 -30.41 -6.16
CA CYS A 333 7.27 -30.77 -5.31
C CYS A 333 7.32 -29.92 -4.03
N ARG A 334 6.73 -28.72 -4.03
CA ARG A 334 6.73 -27.83 -2.86
C ARG A 334 5.62 -28.15 -1.87
N ILE A 335 4.40 -28.41 -2.36
CA ILE A 335 3.25 -28.77 -1.50
C ILE A 335 3.52 -30.11 -0.81
N ASN A 336 4.05 -31.08 -1.56
CA ASN A 336 4.30 -32.44 -1.06
C ASN A 336 5.71 -32.65 -0.49
N GLN A 337 6.52 -31.58 -0.42
CA GLN A 337 7.88 -31.60 0.12
C GLN A 337 8.81 -32.65 -0.54
N TYR A 338 8.65 -32.85 -1.86
CA TYR A 338 9.53 -33.69 -2.67
C TYR A 338 10.87 -32.96 -2.86
N ASN A 339 11.83 -33.28 -1.99
CA ASN A 339 13.13 -32.61 -1.94
C ASN A 339 14.21 -33.29 -2.77
N SER A 340 14.02 -34.57 -3.13
CA SER A 340 14.99 -35.34 -3.93
C SER A 340 14.27 -36.34 -4.84
N PRO A 341 14.75 -36.53 -6.08
CA PRO A 341 14.24 -37.55 -7.00
C PRO A 341 14.38 -38.97 -6.43
N ASP A 342 15.31 -39.19 -5.49
CA ASP A 342 15.54 -40.50 -4.91
C ASP A 342 14.63 -40.87 -3.74
N SER A 343 13.77 -39.94 -3.31
CA SER A 343 12.91 -40.19 -2.16
C SER A 343 11.86 -41.29 -2.47
N PRO A 344 11.58 -42.21 -1.53
CA PRO A 344 10.61 -43.30 -1.73
C PRO A 344 9.24 -42.79 -2.19
N ASN A 345 8.76 -41.70 -1.58
CA ASN A 345 7.47 -41.09 -1.91
C ASN A 345 7.42 -40.56 -3.35
N VAL A 346 8.54 -40.07 -3.90
CA VAL A 346 8.62 -39.65 -5.31
C VAL A 346 8.59 -40.87 -6.21
N LYS A 347 9.41 -41.89 -5.93
CA LYS A 347 9.44 -43.13 -6.74
C LYS A 347 8.09 -43.84 -6.77
N ASP A 348 7.39 -43.90 -5.64
CA ASP A 348 6.05 -44.49 -5.55
C ASP A 348 5.03 -43.70 -6.38
N PHE A 349 5.06 -42.37 -6.29
CA PHE A 349 4.17 -41.49 -7.04
C PHE A 349 4.42 -41.55 -8.56
N GLU A 350 5.68 -41.43 -8.96
CA GLU A 350 6.12 -41.50 -10.36
C GLU A 350 5.81 -42.87 -10.96
N SER A 351 6.01 -43.96 -10.20
CA SER A 351 5.66 -45.32 -10.62
C SER A 351 4.16 -45.52 -10.77
N LYS A 352 3.37 -44.96 -9.84
CA LYS A 352 1.90 -45.08 -9.84
C LYS A 352 1.28 -44.38 -11.05
N TYR A 353 1.62 -43.12 -11.29
CA TYR A 353 0.98 -42.32 -12.32
C TYR A 353 1.76 -42.27 -13.65
N LYS A 354 2.94 -42.91 -13.71
CA LYS A 354 3.84 -42.94 -14.88
C LYS A 354 4.21 -41.52 -15.33
N ILE A 355 4.62 -40.69 -14.39
CA ILE A 355 5.02 -39.28 -14.61
C ILE A 355 6.38 -39.02 -13.98
N SER A 356 7.07 -37.97 -14.41
CA SER A 356 8.36 -37.54 -13.86
C SER A 356 8.20 -36.17 -13.20
N LEU A 357 8.47 -36.08 -11.91
CA LEU A 357 8.41 -34.85 -11.11
C LEU A 357 9.70 -34.03 -11.20
N PHE A 358 10.80 -34.68 -11.59
CA PHE A 358 12.09 -34.06 -11.80
C PHE A 358 12.55 -34.21 -13.26
N THR A 359 13.40 -33.30 -13.73
CA THR A 359 14.16 -33.49 -14.97
C THR A 359 15.28 -34.51 -14.74
N GLN A 360 15.91 -34.97 -15.81
CA GLN A 360 17.08 -35.87 -15.73
C GLN A 360 18.25 -35.28 -14.92
N GLU A 361 18.30 -33.95 -14.81
CA GLU A 361 19.31 -33.19 -14.06
C GLU A 361 18.91 -32.96 -12.59
N GLY A 362 17.80 -33.56 -12.13
CA GLY A 362 17.31 -33.42 -10.76
C GLY A 362 16.59 -32.10 -10.46
N ILE A 363 16.21 -31.34 -11.50
CA ILE A 363 15.49 -30.07 -11.35
C ILE A 363 14.00 -30.35 -11.19
N LYS A 364 13.32 -29.66 -10.25
CA LYS A 364 11.87 -29.79 -10.05
C LYS A 364 11.11 -29.32 -11.30
N LYS A 365 10.35 -30.22 -11.91
CA LYS A 365 9.48 -29.92 -13.07
C LYS A 365 8.25 -29.11 -12.66
N TYR A 366 7.75 -29.36 -11.45
CA TYR A 366 6.53 -28.77 -10.90
C TYR A 366 6.80 -28.14 -9.53
N ASP A 367 7.21 -26.86 -9.50
CA ASP A 367 7.39 -26.10 -8.26
C ASP A 367 6.36 -24.97 -8.14
N PHE A 368 5.23 -25.28 -7.51
CA PHE A 368 4.17 -24.31 -7.26
C PHE A 368 3.54 -24.45 -5.89
N ALA A 369 2.95 -23.39 -5.38
CA ALA A 369 2.26 -23.36 -4.09
C ALA A 369 0.82 -22.86 -4.22
N LYS A 370 0.01 -23.18 -3.21
CA LYS A 370 -1.35 -22.67 -3.10
C LYS A 370 -1.32 -21.16 -2.83
N TYR A 371 -1.87 -20.38 -3.76
CA TYR A 371 -2.03 -18.93 -3.62
C TYR A 371 -3.44 -18.57 -3.14
N SER A 372 -4.47 -19.19 -3.74
CA SER A 372 -5.87 -19.09 -3.32
C SER A 372 -6.55 -20.46 -3.45
N ASP A 373 -7.85 -20.56 -3.17
CA ASP A 373 -8.59 -21.81 -3.38
C ASP A 373 -8.63 -22.22 -4.87
N SER A 374 -8.71 -21.26 -5.80
CA SER A 374 -8.76 -21.48 -7.25
C SER A 374 -7.43 -21.27 -8.01
N THR A 375 -6.41 -20.74 -7.35
CA THR A 375 -5.15 -20.34 -8.00
C THR A 375 -3.95 -21.02 -7.35
N ARG A 376 -3.06 -21.58 -8.20
CA ARG A 376 -1.69 -21.93 -7.81
C ARG A 376 -0.71 -21.01 -8.48
N PHE A 377 0.37 -20.71 -7.78
CA PHE A 377 1.43 -19.86 -8.26
C PHE A 377 2.73 -20.64 -8.27
N GLY A 378 3.45 -20.62 -9.39
CA GLY A 378 4.62 -21.44 -9.63
C GLY A 378 5.84 -20.69 -10.13
N ILE A 379 7.00 -21.32 -9.90
CA ILE A 379 8.28 -20.94 -10.47
C ILE A 379 8.78 -22.09 -11.34
N LEU A 380 9.25 -21.73 -12.52
CA LEU A 380 9.83 -22.62 -13.50
C LEU A 380 11.31 -22.29 -13.64
N HIS A 381 12.16 -23.31 -13.52
CA HIS A 381 13.60 -23.18 -13.72
C HIS A 381 13.90 -22.68 -15.13
N ARG A 382 14.94 -21.85 -15.31
CA ARG A 382 15.35 -21.30 -16.61
C ARG A 382 15.64 -22.34 -17.69
N ASP A 383 16.01 -23.54 -17.28
CA ASP A 383 16.36 -24.66 -18.18
C ASP A 383 15.12 -25.41 -18.69
N ILE A 384 13.92 -25.03 -18.21
CA ILE A 384 12.65 -25.62 -18.65
C ILE A 384 11.88 -24.58 -19.48
N SER A 385 11.66 -24.88 -20.76
CA SER A 385 10.83 -24.06 -21.64
C SER A 385 9.40 -23.99 -21.11
N PHE A 386 8.83 -22.78 -21.07
CA PHE A 386 7.44 -22.59 -20.63
C PHE A 386 6.44 -23.35 -21.52
N VAL A 387 6.71 -23.46 -22.83
CA VAL A 387 5.86 -24.21 -23.76
C VAL A 387 5.89 -25.71 -23.43
N ASP A 388 7.07 -26.26 -23.18
CA ASP A 388 7.24 -27.67 -22.82
C ASP A 388 6.65 -27.98 -21.45
N PHE A 389 6.76 -27.04 -20.51
CA PHE A 389 6.08 -27.10 -19.23
C PHE A 389 4.55 -27.16 -19.37
N VAL A 390 3.94 -26.27 -20.17
CA VAL A 390 2.49 -26.23 -20.38
C VAL A 390 1.98 -27.50 -21.06
N ASN A 391 2.72 -28.05 -22.01
CA ASN A 391 2.36 -29.31 -22.65
C ASN A 391 2.50 -30.48 -21.66
N GLY A 392 3.64 -30.54 -20.94
CA GLY A 392 3.92 -31.59 -19.97
C GLY A 392 2.93 -31.62 -18.81
N ILE A 393 2.57 -30.47 -18.24
CA ILE A 393 1.60 -30.42 -17.13
C ILE A 393 0.20 -30.89 -17.57
N LYS A 394 -0.23 -30.60 -18.80
CA LYS A 394 -1.52 -31.08 -19.33
C LYS A 394 -1.53 -32.59 -19.49
N GLU A 395 -0.45 -33.16 -20.02
CA GLU A 395 -0.32 -34.62 -20.15
C GLU A 395 -0.28 -35.32 -18.78
N ASP A 396 0.51 -34.80 -17.85
CA ASP A 396 0.69 -35.41 -16.53
C ASP A 396 -0.59 -35.28 -15.67
N VAL A 397 -1.31 -34.15 -15.77
CA VAL A 397 -2.66 -33.99 -15.17
C VAL A 397 -3.64 -35.00 -15.77
N ASN A 398 -3.63 -35.22 -17.08
CA ASN A 398 -4.50 -36.21 -17.73
C ASN A 398 -4.18 -37.64 -17.28
N ARG A 399 -2.92 -37.99 -17.04
CA ARG A 399 -2.52 -39.30 -16.51
C ARG A 399 -3.08 -39.53 -15.10
N ILE A 400 -2.91 -38.57 -14.20
CA ILE A 400 -3.47 -38.65 -12.83
C ILE A 400 -5.01 -38.70 -12.88
N PHE A 401 -5.63 -37.87 -13.73
CA PHE A 401 -7.08 -37.86 -13.90
C PHE A 401 -7.62 -39.21 -14.37
N ASN A 402 -7.01 -39.82 -15.39
CA ASN A 402 -7.45 -41.12 -15.93
C ASN A 402 -7.35 -42.24 -14.89
N GLU A 403 -6.31 -42.24 -14.06
CA GLU A 403 -6.14 -43.20 -12.96
C GLU A 403 -7.20 -43.03 -11.86
N LYS A 404 -7.67 -41.79 -11.62
CA LYS A 404 -8.66 -41.45 -10.58
C LYS A 404 -10.12 -41.37 -11.07
N LYS A 405 -10.35 -41.55 -12.37
CA LYS A 405 -11.65 -41.31 -13.03
C LYS A 405 -12.76 -42.24 -12.53
N SER A 406 -12.43 -43.38 -11.93
CA SER A 406 -13.39 -44.38 -11.44
C SER A 406 -14.23 -43.92 -10.24
N ASP A 407 -13.75 -42.93 -9.46
CA ASP A 407 -14.24 -42.77 -8.09
C ASP A 407 -15.18 -41.58 -7.84
N LYS A 408 -15.33 -40.62 -8.77
CA LYS A 408 -16.17 -39.41 -8.56
C LYS A 408 -16.76 -38.83 -9.85
N LYS A 409 -17.89 -38.11 -9.74
CA LYS A 409 -18.40 -37.21 -10.80
C LYS A 409 -17.47 -35.99 -10.91
N TRP A 410 -16.58 -36.02 -11.88
CA TRP A 410 -15.78 -34.86 -12.25
C TRP A 410 -16.63 -33.94 -13.14
N GLU A 411 -17.24 -32.91 -12.55
CA GLU A 411 -17.98 -31.89 -13.31
C GLU A 411 -17.03 -31.11 -14.23
N ASN A 412 -17.56 -30.45 -15.27
CA ASN A 412 -16.84 -29.73 -16.33
C ASN A 412 -15.90 -28.62 -15.79
N VAL A 413 -14.74 -29.00 -15.26
CA VAL A 413 -13.74 -28.09 -14.71
C VAL A 413 -12.47 -28.19 -15.54
N GLY A 414 -12.12 -27.08 -16.20
CA GLY A 414 -10.84 -26.90 -16.89
C GLY A 414 -9.86 -26.07 -16.06
N PHE A 415 -8.57 -26.24 -16.34
CA PHE A 415 -7.51 -25.37 -15.82
C PHE A 415 -6.73 -24.70 -16.95
N SER A 416 -6.22 -23.50 -16.68
CA SER A 416 -5.36 -22.72 -17.57
C SER A 416 -4.03 -22.46 -16.89
N VAL A 417 -2.95 -22.45 -17.68
CA VAL A 417 -1.60 -22.12 -17.20
C VAL A 417 -1.14 -20.86 -17.91
N ILE A 418 -0.81 -19.81 -17.15
CA ILE A 418 -0.52 -18.48 -17.68
C ILE A 418 0.87 -18.06 -17.19
N ARG A 419 1.76 -17.67 -18.10
CA ARG A 419 3.03 -17.03 -17.74
C ARG A 419 2.74 -15.62 -17.23
N ILE A 420 3.36 -15.24 -16.13
CA ILE A 420 3.27 -13.89 -15.60
C ILE A 420 4.60 -13.18 -15.79
N THR A 421 4.53 -11.90 -16.16
CA THR A 421 5.67 -10.99 -16.08
C THR A 421 5.23 -9.82 -15.18
N PRO A 422 5.91 -9.55 -14.05
CA PRO A 422 5.66 -8.34 -13.29
C PRO A 422 6.10 -7.13 -14.12
N SER A 423 5.31 -6.05 -14.06
CA SER A 423 5.68 -4.78 -14.67
C SER A 423 5.54 -3.66 -13.65
N LYS A 424 6.26 -2.56 -13.90
CA LYS A 424 6.20 -1.30 -13.14
C LYS A 424 4.78 -0.74 -12.95
N TYR A 425 3.79 -1.17 -13.74
CA TYR A 425 2.45 -0.56 -13.77
C TYR A 425 1.29 -1.52 -13.46
N SER A 426 1.47 -2.83 -13.60
CA SER A 426 0.56 -3.89 -13.12
C SER A 426 1.09 -5.25 -13.58
N PHE A 427 0.67 -6.33 -12.92
CA PHE A 427 0.63 -7.63 -13.59
C PHE A 427 -0.42 -7.55 -14.69
N GLY A 428 -0.01 -7.58 -15.96
CA GLY A 428 -0.88 -7.31 -17.11
C GLY A 428 -2.25 -8.01 -17.06
N ALA A 429 -3.26 -7.27 -16.63
CA ALA A 429 -4.68 -7.49 -16.82
C ALA A 429 -5.29 -6.10 -17.03
N MET A 430 -6.06 -5.96 -18.12
CA MET A 430 -6.63 -4.68 -18.58
C MET A 430 -7.55 -4.05 -17.52
N ASP A 431 -7.51 -2.72 -17.55
CA ASP A 431 -8.35 -1.67 -16.96
C ASP A 431 -9.57 -2.08 -16.11
N ASP A 432 -9.73 -1.33 -15.02
CA ASP A 432 -10.64 -1.48 -13.87
C ASP A 432 -10.28 -2.59 -12.89
N ILE A 433 -9.47 -2.28 -11.87
CA ILE A 433 -9.58 -2.77 -10.48
C ILE A 433 -8.56 -2.00 -9.60
N SER A 434 -9.07 -1.22 -8.65
CA SER A 434 -8.30 -0.51 -7.60
C SER A 434 -7.65 -1.41 -6.53
N ASP A 435 -7.91 -2.72 -6.56
CA ASP A 435 -7.30 -3.72 -5.66
C ASP A 435 -5.96 -4.30 -6.15
N ALA A 436 -5.50 -3.91 -7.35
CA ALA A 436 -4.32 -4.52 -7.97
C ALA A 436 -3.04 -4.22 -7.17
N GLN A 437 -2.82 -2.98 -6.71
CA GLN A 437 -1.54 -2.60 -6.09
C GLN A 437 -1.19 -3.37 -4.80
N VAL A 438 -2.18 -3.68 -3.94
CA VAL A 438 -1.95 -4.44 -2.68
C VAL A 438 -1.75 -5.94 -2.96
N LYS A 439 -2.46 -6.49 -3.94
CA LYS A 439 -2.24 -7.87 -4.44
C LYS A 439 -0.89 -8.01 -5.13
N ASP A 440 -0.47 -7.00 -5.89
CA ASP A 440 0.79 -6.97 -6.65
C ASP A 440 2.01 -7.06 -5.72
N MET A 441 2.02 -6.30 -4.63
CA MET A 441 3.14 -6.31 -3.66
C MET A 441 3.17 -7.62 -2.82
N SER A 442 2.02 -8.27 -2.65
CA SER A 442 1.89 -9.57 -1.97
C SER A 442 2.37 -10.72 -2.85
N ILE A 443 2.05 -10.68 -4.14
CA ILE A 443 2.52 -11.62 -5.16
C ILE A 443 4.03 -11.48 -5.35
N SER A 444 4.59 -10.27 -5.41
CA SER A 444 6.04 -10.06 -5.53
C SER A 444 6.83 -10.63 -4.34
N LYS A 445 6.32 -10.52 -3.12
CA LYS A 445 6.92 -11.18 -1.93
C LYS A 445 6.79 -12.70 -2.00
N PHE A 446 5.66 -13.21 -2.48
CA PHE A 446 5.42 -14.63 -2.69
C PHE A 446 6.39 -15.21 -3.73
N ILE A 447 6.58 -14.52 -4.86
CA ILE A 447 7.57 -14.84 -5.89
C ILE A 447 8.97 -14.81 -5.30
N ALA A 448 9.36 -13.73 -4.61
CA ALA A 448 10.70 -13.59 -4.02
C ALA A 448 11.04 -14.76 -3.10
N ARG A 449 10.13 -15.15 -2.20
CA ARG A 449 10.29 -16.32 -1.31
C ARG A 449 10.40 -17.63 -2.06
N MET A 450 9.59 -17.81 -3.10
CA MET A 450 9.66 -19.02 -3.91
C MET A 450 10.97 -19.08 -4.73
N ALA A 451 11.46 -17.92 -5.18
CA ALA A 451 12.60 -17.77 -6.08
C ALA A 451 13.95 -17.92 -5.38
N MET A 452 14.03 -17.80 -4.05
CA MET A 452 15.29 -17.94 -3.28
C MET A 452 16.05 -19.26 -3.56
N GLY A 453 15.34 -20.33 -3.94
CA GLY A 453 15.94 -21.61 -4.32
C GLY A 453 16.54 -21.66 -5.73
N TYR A 454 16.31 -20.62 -6.54
CA TYR A 454 16.65 -20.54 -7.97
C TYR A 454 17.61 -19.39 -8.28
N THR A 455 18.01 -18.60 -7.28
CA THR A 455 18.87 -17.42 -7.40
C THR A 455 20.23 -17.64 -6.72
N ASN A 456 21.29 -16.98 -7.18
CA ASN A 456 22.62 -17.07 -6.56
C ASN A 456 22.70 -16.28 -5.23
N ASP A 457 23.81 -16.39 -4.49
CA ASP A 457 23.89 -15.83 -3.13
C ASP A 457 23.80 -14.30 -3.09
N LEU A 458 24.34 -13.60 -4.09
CA LEU A 458 24.19 -12.14 -4.25
C LEU A 458 22.72 -11.73 -4.50
N GLU A 459 21.99 -12.52 -5.29
CA GLU A 459 20.57 -12.31 -5.58
C GLU A 459 19.68 -12.68 -4.38
N LYS A 460 20.04 -13.72 -3.62
CA LYS A 460 19.39 -14.06 -2.35
C LYS A 460 19.50 -12.90 -1.37
N THR A 461 20.66 -12.24 -1.29
CA THR A 461 20.86 -11.06 -0.43
C THR A 461 19.90 -9.94 -0.78
N ALA A 462 19.74 -9.62 -2.07
CA ALA A 462 18.78 -8.61 -2.53
C ALA A 462 17.32 -8.99 -2.22
N LEU A 463 16.97 -10.28 -2.30
CA LEU A 463 15.63 -10.79 -1.98
C LEU A 463 15.37 -10.89 -0.45
N THR A 464 16.40 -11.10 0.37
CA THR A 464 16.26 -11.21 1.85
C THR A 464 15.94 -9.89 2.53
N VAL A 465 16.26 -8.73 1.93
CA VAL A 465 15.90 -7.41 2.49
C VAL A 465 14.38 -7.16 2.46
N LEU A 466 13.62 -7.96 1.71
CA LEU A 466 12.14 -7.94 1.71
C LEU A 466 11.52 -8.69 2.90
N ASP A 467 12.31 -9.46 3.67
CA ASP A 467 11.82 -10.25 4.80
C ASP A 467 12.08 -9.53 6.13
N LYS A 468 11.11 -9.57 7.06
CA LYS A 468 11.01 -8.67 8.24
C LYS A 468 12.11 -8.83 9.31
N ASN A 469 13.13 -9.66 9.08
CA ASN A 469 14.19 -10.01 10.04
C ASN A 469 15.60 -9.74 9.46
N VAL A 470 15.81 -8.55 8.89
CA VAL A 470 17.11 -8.18 8.32
C VAL A 470 18.17 -8.10 9.42
N ASN A 471 19.09 -9.07 9.42
CA ASN A 471 20.32 -8.96 10.17
C ASN A 471 21.35 -8.21 9.31
N LEU A 472 21.42 -6.89 9.49
CA LEU A 472 22.37 -6.01 8.78
C LEU A 472 23.84 -6.48 8.90
N PHE A 473 24.17 -7.20 9.98
CA PHE A 473 25.50 -7.77 10.19
C PHE A 473 25.83 -8.88 9.17
N LYS A 474 24.85 -9.72 8.81
CA LYS A 474 25.04 -10.72 7.74
C LYS A 474 25.21 -10.08 6.36
N VAL A 475 24.65 -8.88 6.16
CA VAL A 475 24.76 -8.14 4.89
C VAL A 475 26.15 -7.54 4.72
N ILE A 476 26.71 -6.95 5.79
CA ILE A 476 28.07 -6.38 5.80
C ILE A 476 29.13 -7.46 5.52
N GLU A 477 29.00 -8.63 6.15
CA GLU A 477 29.91 -9.77 5.92
C GLU A 477 29.84 -10.33 4.49
N GLN A 478 28.82 -9.98 3.70
CA GLN A 478 28.70 -10.38 2.30
C GLN A 478 29.30 -9.37 1.33
N TYR A 479 29.65 -8.16 1.77
CA TYR A 479 30.26 -7.15 0.90
C TYR A 479 31.64 -7.57 0.39
N SER A 480 31.88 -7.31 -0.88
CA SER A 480 33.20 -7.32 -1.50
C SER A 480 34.06 -6.18 -0.97
N ILE A 481 35.38 -6.29 -1.15
CA ILE A 481 36.32 -5.22 -0.79
C ILE A 481 35.98 -3.92 -1.54
N PHE A 482 35.49 -4.02 -2.78
CA PHE A 482 35.00 -2.89 -3.55
C PHE A 482 33.89 -2.13 -2.82
N GLU A 483 32.87 -2.83 -2.30
CA GLU A 483 31.74 -2.20 -1.62
C GLU A 483 32.15 -1.51 -0.33
N LEU A 484 33.07 -2.12 0.44
CA LEU A 484 33.63 -1.56 1.67
C LEU A 484 34.49 -0.32 1.40
N VAL A 485 35.44 -0.40 0.46
CA VAL A 485 36.30 0.73 0.08
C VAL A 485 35.49 1.91 -0.44
N THR A 486 34.45 1.62 -1.23
CA THR A 486 33.57 2.65 -1.79
C THR A 486 32.59 3.26 -0.79
N LEU A 487 32.64 2.88 0.49
CA LEU A 487 31.98 3.65 1.56
C LEU A 487 32.77 4.91 1.95
N LYS A 488 34.11 4.87 1.79
CA LYS A 488 35.02 5.96 2.17
C LYS A 488 35.66 6.66 0.97
N MET A 489 35.62 6.05 -0.21
CA MET A 489 36.26 6.57 -1.41
C MET A 489 35.36 6.44 -2.65
N SER A 490 35.03 7.55 -3.30
CA SER A 490 34.15 7.58 -4.48
C SER A 490 34.86 7.20 -5.79
N ASP A 491 36.16 7.45 -5.93
CA ASP A 491 36.94 7.12 -7.12
C ASP A 491 37.93 5.97 -6.89
N VAL A 492 37.56 4.80 -7.40
CA VAL A 492 38.40 3.58 -7.42
C VAL A 492 38.99 3.28 -8.81
N GLY A 493 38.70 4.11 -9.82
CA GLY A 493 39.24 3.97 -11.18
C GLY A 493 39.13 2.57 -11.80
N SER A 494 40.15 2.14 -12.53
CA SER A 494 40.23 0.82 -13.20
C SER A 494 40.38 -0.37 -12.24
N TYR A 495 40.54 -0.14 -10.93
CA TYR A 495 40.74 -1.19 -9.93
C TYR A 495 39.44 -1.87 -9.50
N GLY A 496 38.28 -1.41 -10.01
CA GLY A 496 36.98 -1.98 -9.65
C GLY A 496 36.86 -3.48 -9.88
N LYS A 497 37.44 -4.01 -10.97
CA LYS A 497 37.45 -5.45 -11.26
C LYS A 497 38.26 -6.24 -10.24
N PHE A 498 39.39 -5.69 -9.80
CA PHE A 498 40.26 -6.30 -8.78
C PHE A 498 39.59 -6.31 -7.40
N LEU A 499 39.03 -5.18 -6.97
CA LEU A 499 38.39 -5.05 -5.65
C LEU A 499 37.13 -5.91 -5.50
N LYS A 500 36.48 -6.29 -6.61
CA LYS A 500 35.32 -7.21 -6.64
C LYS A 500 35.70 -8.69 -6.60
N GLN A 501 36.99 -9.04 -6.66
CA GLN A 501 37.42 -10.43 -6.66
C GLN A 501 37.22 -11.07 -5.28
N ASP A 502 36.50 -12.18 -5.23
CA ASP A 502 36.32 -12.96 -4.01
C ASP A 502 37.66 -13.51 -3.46
N LYS A 503 38.62 -13.76 -4.37
CA LYS A 503 39.99 -14.16 -4.01
C LYS A 503 40.67 -13.12 -3.11
N LEU A 504 40.53 -11.82 -3.41
CA LEU A 504 41.12 -10.74 -2.62
C LEU A 504 40.51 -10.71 -1.21
N LYS A 505 39.18 -10.82 -1.10
CA LYS A 505 38.49 -10.87 0.19
C LYS A 505 38.95 -12.04 1.04
N LYS A 506 39.04 -13.24 0.44
CA LYS A 506 39.56 -14.44 1.11
C LYS A 506 41.01 -14.29 1.55
N ALA A 507 41.86 -13.70 0.72
CA ALA A 507 43.26 -13.45 1.07
C ALA A 507 43.40 -12.48 2.26
N ILE A 508 42.58 -11.43 2.29
CA ILE A 508 42.53 -10.48 3.40
C ILE A 508 42.08 -11.17 4.69
N LEU A 509 40.94 -11.86 4.67
CA LEU A 509 40.41 -12.55 5.85
C LEU A 509 41.36 -13.65 6.34
N PHE A 510 41.99 -14.39 5.43
CA PHE A 510 43.00 -15.39 5.78
C PHE A 510 44.21 -14.74 6.48
N LYS A 511 44.72 -13.61 5.96
CA LYS A 511 45.83 -12.88 6.57
C LYS A 511 45.48 -12.33 7.96
N LEU A 512 44.26 -11.82 8.13
CA LEU A 512 43.74 -11.31 9.40
C LEU A 512 43.58 -12.44 10.43
N LEU A 513 43.09 -13.59 10.01
CA LEU A 513 42.94 -14.77 10.86
C LEU A 513 44.30 -15.31 11.30
N ASP A 514 45.24 -15.47 10.37
CA ASP A 514 46.57 -16.05 10.61
C ASP A 514 47.42 -15.21 11.56
N LEU A 515 47.44 -13.89 11.37
CA LEU A 515 48.29 -12.99 12.17
C LEU A 515 47.64 -12.55 13.48
N TYR A 516 46.32 -12.44 13.53
CA TYR A 516 45.62 -11.72 14.61
C TYR A 516 44.43 -12.46 15.20
N GLY A 517 44.06 -13.64 14.69
CA GLY A 517 42.86 -14.35 15.13
C GLY A 517 41.56 -13.63 14.77
N ILE A 518 41.58 -12.74 13.78
CA ILE A 518 40.44 -11.94 13.35
C ILE A 518 39.67 -12.69 12.26
N GLU A 519 38.45 -13.12 12.57
CA GLU A 519 37.61 -13.92 11.66
C GLU A 519 36.72 -13.06 10.75
N SER A 520 36.49 -11.79 11.10
CA SER A 520 35.53 -10.93 10.43
C SER A 520 35.95 -9.46 10.36
N PHE A 521 35.33 -8.68 9.47
CA PHE A 521 35.55 -7.23 9.41
C PHE A 521 34.99 -6.49 10.62
N LYS A 522 34.01 -7.09 11.30
CA LYS A 522 33.52 -6.64 12.61
C LYS A 522 34.63 -6.68 13.66
N ASP A 523 35.28 -7.82 13.83
CA ASP A 523 36.33 -8.01 14.83
C ASP A 523 37.51 -7.09 14.55
N LEU A 524 37.84 -6.91 13.27
CA LEU A 524 38.83 -5.93 12.83
C LEU A 524 38.44 -4.52 13.31
N GLY A 525 37.21 -4.09 13.04
CA GLY A 525 36.70 -2.76 13.40
C GLY A 525 36.85 -2.45 14.88
N TYR A 526 36.52 -3.40 15.76
CA TYR A 526 36.68 -3.25 17.20
C TYR A 526 38.12 -3.05 17.63
N LEU A 527 39.04 -3.82 17.06
CA LEU A 527 40.45 -3.77 17.44
C LEU A 527 41.16 -2.52 16.93
N VAL A 528 40.81 -2.02 15.73
CA VAL A 528 41.44 -0.80 15.19
C VAL A 528 40.89 0.50 15.77
N LYS A 529 39.69 0.48 16.38
CA LYS A 529 39.04 1.66 16.96
C LYS A 529 39.80 2.21 18.17
N ASP A 530 40.37 1.33 18.98
CA ASP A 530 40.97 1.69 20.28
C ASP A 530 42.51 1.66 20.28
N ASP A 531 43.15 1.18 19.19
CA ASP A 531 44.61 1.05 19.09
C ASP A 531 45.18 1.55 17.74
N GLU A 532 45.69 2.79 17.75
CA GLU A 532 46.33 3.42 16.59
C GLU A 532 47.66 2.77 16.17
N SER A 533 48.34 2.08 17.10
CA SER A 533 49.57 1.35 16.77
C SER A 533 49.24 0.08 15.98
N PHE A 534 48.22 -0.65 16.43
CA PHE A 534 47.67 -1.82 15.75
C PHE A 534 47.09 -1.49 14.38
N LYS A 535 46.39 -0.35 14.28
CA LYS A 535 45.85 0.15 13.02
C LYS A 535 46.94 0.34 11.96
N LYS A 536 48.07 0.97 12.29
CA LYS A 536 49.19 1.15 11.36
C LYS A 536 49.84 -0.17 10.95
N GLU A 537 49.95 -1.10 11.89
CA GLU A 537 50.49 -2.44 11.62
C GLU A 537 49.61 -3.21 10.63
N ILE A 538 48.30 -3.24 10.86
CA ILE A 538 47.35 -3.89 9.94
C ILE A 538 47.34 -3.21 8.57
N GLN A 539 47.44 -1.87 8.48
CA GLN A 539 47.53 -1.19 7.19
C GLN A 539 48.72 -1.69 6.36
N GLN A 540 49.87 -1.90 6.99
CA GLN A 540 51.05 -2.43 6.30
C GLN A 540 50.85 -3.87 5.86
N ASN A 541 50.32 -4.72 6.73
CA ASN A 541 50.08 -6.13 6.40
C ASN A 541 49.01 -6.32 5.32
N LEU A 542 47.93 -5.55 5.34
CA LEU A 542 46.91 -5.59 4.28
C LEU A 542 47.45 -5.01 2.97
N LEU A 543 48.34 -4.02 3.01
CA LEU A 543 48.99 -3.51 1.81
C LEU A 543 49.81 -4.58 1.08
N GLU A 544 50.48 -5.48 1.80
CA GLU A 544 51.18 -6.62 1.22
C GLU A 544 50.22 -7.61 0.53
N VAL A 545 49.05 -7.86 1.13
CA VAL A 545 48.00 -8.68 0.52
C VAL A 545 47.49 -8.05 -0.78
N PHE A 546 47.22 -6.74 -0.76
CA PHE A 546 46.79 -6.02 -1.97
C PHE A 546 47.87 -6.04 -3.06
N LYS A 547 49.15 -5.91 -2.71
CA LYS A 547 50.28 -5.96 -3.65
C LYS A 547 50.50 -7.35 -4.24
N SER A 548 50.32 -8.40 -3.45
CA SER A 548 50.50 -9.79 -3.91
C SER A 548 49.36 -10.27 -4.79
N GLU A 549 48.13 -9.85 -4.50
CA GLU A 549 46.95 -10.21 -5.28
C GLU A 549 46.77 -9.34 -6.54
N TYR A 550 47.33 -8.13 -6.57
CA TYR A 550 47.32 -7.27 -7.74
C TYR A 550 48.59 -7.45 -8.58
N ILE A 551 48.47 -8.04 -9.78
CA ILE A 551 49.61 -8.20 -10.69
C ILE A 551 50.07 -6.81 -11.18
N ILE A 552 51.23 -6.35 -10.69
CA ILE A 552 51.79 -5.06 -11.07
C ILE A 552 52.67 -5.21 -12.32
N ASP A 553 52.14 -4.84 -13.49
CA ASP A 553 53.00 -4.60 -14.67
C ASP A 553 53.92 -3.38 -14.43
N SER A 554 55.18 -3.52 -14.85
CA SER A 554 56.36 -2.78 -14.41
C SER A 554 56.38 -1.28 -14.72
N GLU A 555 55.52 -0.76 -15.60
CA GLU A 555 55.65 0.62 -16.07
C GLU A 555 55.07 1.70 -15.13
N ASN A 556 54.44 1.34 -14.00
CA ASN A 556 53.81 2.34 -13.11
C ASN A 556 53.70 1.93 -11.62
N THR A 557 54.70 1.23 -11.10
CA THR A 557 54.71 0.60 -9.76
C THR A 557 54.43 1.58 -8.61
N LEU A 558 54.96 2.80 -8.65
CA LEU A 558 54.82 3.79 -7.57
C LEU A 558 53.37 4.33 -7.44
N VAL A 559 52.75 4.68 -8.58
CA VAL A 559 51.37 5.20 -8.62
C VAL A 559 50.37 4.11 -8.27
N LYS A 560 50.59 2.88 -8.77
CA LYS A 560 49.79 1.70 -8.41
C LYS A 560 49.86 1.42 -6.91
N THR A 561 51.05 1.49 -6.31
CA THR A 561 51.26 1.27 -4.86
C THR A 561 50.51 2.30 -4.01
N LYS A 562 50.61 3.59 -4.34
CA LYS A 562 49.88 4.65 -3.63
C LYS A 562 48.37 4.49 -3.70
N LYS A 563 47.82 4.01 -4.82
CA LYS A 563 46.38 3.78 -4.95
C LYS A 563 45.93 2.57 -4.11
N LEU A 564 46.74 1.51 -4.03
CA LEU A 564 46.47 0.36 -3.14
C LEU A 564 46.52 0.78 -1.66
N GLU A 565 47.47 1.63 -1.26
CA GLU A 565 47.54 2.21 0.08
C GLU A 565 46.24 2.96 0.44
N LEU A 566 45.73 3.78 -0.47
CA LEU A 566 44.45 4.49 -0.28
C LEU A 566 43.28 3.52 -0.11
N PHE A 567 43.25 2.40 -0.82
CA PHE A 567 42.21 1.38 -0.64
C PHE A 567 42.30 0.70 0.71
N VAL A 568 43.50 0.40 1.21
CA VAL A 568 43.69 -0.18 2.54
C VAL A 568 43.24 0.80 3.63
N ILE A 569 43.62 2.09 3.51
CA ILE A 569 43.19 3.14 4.44
C ILE A 569 41.65 3.26 4.43
N ALA A 570 41.03 3.26 3.25
CA ALA A 570 39.58 3.32 3.11
C ALA A 570 38.89 2.08 3.70
N LEU A 571 39.45 0.88 3.51
CA LEU A 571 38.92 -0.37 4.04
C LEU A 571 38.96 -0.38 5.58
N ILE A 572 40.08 0.02 6.19
CA ILE A 572 40.21 0.07 7.65
C ILE A 572 39.33 1.17 8.23
N GLY A 573 39.30 2.36 7.62
CA GLY A 573 38.41 3.43 8.05
C GLY A 573 36.93 3.03 7.93
N ALA A 574 36.56 2.20 6.95
CA ALA A 574 35.21 1.65 6.87
C ALA A 574 34.94 0.65 8.00
N ALA A 575 35.88 -0.26 8.29
CA ALA A 575 35.74 -1.23 9.38
C ALA A 575 35.64 -0.55 10.77
N GLU A 576 36.46 0.48 11.00
CA GLU A 576 36.45 1.30 12.22
C GLU A 576 35.13 2.06 12.41
N ASP A 577 34.60 2.69 11.36
CA ASP A 577 33.29 3.34 11.43
C ASP A 577 32.16 2.35 11.63
N LEU A 578 32.26 1.16 11.03
CA LEU A 578 31.31 0.07 11.24
C LEU A 578 31.35 -0.42 12.70
N ALA A 579 32.50 -0.29 13.37
CA ALA A 579 32.67 -0.64 14.78
C ALA A 579 31.66 0.08 15.68
N LEU A 580 31.40 1.36 15.38
CA LEU A 580 30.46 2.23 16.12
C LEU A 580 29.00 1.75 16.03
N ILE A 581 28.67 0.91 15.05
CA ILE A 581 27.33 0.33 14.87
C ILE A 581 27.11 -0.82 15.83
N TYR A 582 28.17 -1.56 16.19
CA TYR A 582 28.06 -2.74 17.04
C TYR A 582 27.98 -2.40 18.55
N ASP A 583 28.21 -1.13 18.92
CA ASP A 583 28.10 -0.60 20.29
C ASP A 583 26.72 0.05 20.60
N ILE A 584 25.81 0.06 19.62
CA ILE A 584 24.39 0.48 19.76
C ILE A 584 23.55 -0.77 20.02
#